data_AF-T2FFU8-F1
#
_entry.id   AF-T2FFU8-F1
#
_cell.length_a   1.000
_cell.length_b   1.000
_cell.length_c   1.000
_cell.angle_alpha   90.00
_cell.angle_beta   90.00
_cell.angle_gamma   90.00
#
_symmetry.space_group_name_H-M   'P 1'
#
loop_
_entity.id
_entity.type
_entity.pdbx_description
1 polymer ?
#
loop_
_entity_poly.entity_id
_entity_poly.type
_entity_poly.pdbx_seq_one_letter_code
_entity_poly.pdbx_strand_id
1 'polypeptide(L)'
;LWVVIVSMAGIGAVGGLNQNSVRVMSAYSSFVHTSWMLLGLTWSSVVFVGYFAVYSLSVGLFFYGCSLMNKMSMGSQLSSAASGMGLLMLMGMPPFLGFLAKVLVFLMSGSPVIVACIMGSVISLKFYIDFFYSMVMKSLVDKNKVEVKAIWSLVIYMNIMGGALILVSFI
;
A
#
# COMPACT_ATOMS: atom_id res chain seq x y z
N LEU A 1 6.38 -10.95 21.19
CA LEU A 1 5.56 -10.18 20.22
C LEU A 1 6.26 -8.90 19.76
N TRP A 2 6.59 -7.96 20.66
CA TRP A 2 7.26 -6.71 20.31
C TRP A 2 8.56 -6.86 19.50
N VAL A 3 9.43 -7.79 19.89
CA VAL A 3 10.66 -8.11 19.14
C VAL A 3 10.36 -8.58 17.71
N VAL A 4 9.29 -9.38 17.55
CA VAL A 4 8.85 -9.85 16.23
C VAL A 4 8.39 -8.68 15.37
N ILE A 5 7.60 -7.75 15.92
CA ILE A 5 7.14 -6.55 15.21
C ILE A 5 8.33 -5.71 14.73
N VAL A 6 9.32 -5.46 15.60
CA VAL A 6 10.53 -4.69 15.24
C VAL A 6 11.33 -5.40 14.16
N SER A 7 11.52 -6.72 14.28
CA SER A 7 12.25 -7.51 13.27
C SER A 7 11.54 -7.51 11.92
N MET A 8 10.21 -7.67 11.88
CA MET A 8 9.43 -7.67 10.65
C MET A 8 9.49 -6.30 9.96
N ALA A 9 9.35 -5.22 10.73
CA ALA A 9 9.46 -3.85 10.22
C ALA A 9 10.86 -3.59 9.64
N GLY A 10 11.93 -4.00 10.33
CA GLY A 10 13.31 -3.81 9.89
C GLY A 10 13.69 -4.66 8.68
N ILE A 11 13.40 -5.97 8.71
CA ILE A 11 13.70 -6.91 7.62
C ILE A 11 12.93 -6.53 6.36
N GLY A 12 11.64 -6.18 6.51
CA GLY A 12 10.82 -5.72 5.39
C GLY A 12 11.34 -4.43 4.77
N ALA A 13 11.72 -3.47 5.61
CA ALA A 13 12.23 -2.18 5.17
C ALA A 13 13.57 -2.29 4.42
N VAL A 14 14.57 -2.89 5.06
CA VAL A 14 15.93 -2.98 4.50
C VAL A 14 15.97 -3.98 3.34
N GLY A 15 15.30 -5.12 3.46
CA GLY A 15 15.30 -6.14 2.42
C GLY A 15 14.63 -5.72 1.12
N GLY A 16 13.67 -4.78 1.19
CA GLY A 16 12.98 -4.23 0.02
C GLY A 16 13.79 -3.19 -0.77
N LEU A 17 14.87 -2.65 -0.20
CA LEU A 17 15.69 -1.64 -0.87
C LEU A 17 16.39 -2.21 -2.10
N ASN A 18 16.36 -1.45 -3.20
CA ASN A 18 17.04 -1.76 -4.47
C ASN A 18 16.67 -3.12 -5.08
N GLN A 19 15.48 -3.65 -4.77
CA GLN A 19 14.98 -4.87 -5.41
C GLN A 19 14.45 -4.55 -6.81
N ASN A 20 14.99 -5.22 -7.83
CA ASN A 20 14.56 -5.01 -9.22
C ASN A 20 13.27 -5.77 -9.59
N SER A 21 12.92 -6.81 -8.86
CA SER A 21 11.72 -7.60 -9.15
C SER A 21 10.53 -7.13 -8.32
N VAL A 22 9.40 -6.89 -9.01
CA VAL A 22 8.15 -6.45 -8.39
C VAL A 22 7.64 -7.45 -7.34
N ARG A 23 7.80 -8.75 -7.62
CA ARG A 23 7.39 -9.82 -6.70
C ARG A 23 8.16 -9.76 -5.39
N VAL A 24 9.49 -9.63 -5.46
CA VAL A 24 10.34 -9.58 -4.27
C VAL A 24 10.12 -8.28 -3.50
N MET A 25 10.00 -7.14 -4.19
CA MET A 25 9.66 -5.85 -3.57
C MET A 25 8.33 -5.94 -2.78
N SER A 26 7.28 -6.49 -3.39
CA SER A 26 5.98 -6.66 -2.73
C SER A 26 6.04 -7.59 -1.52
N ALA A 27 6.84 -8.66 -1.58
CA ALA A 27 7.04 -9.56 -0.44
C ALA A 27 7.71 -8.84 0.75
N TYR A 28 8.75 -8.03 0.50
CA TYR A 28 9.38 -7.25 1.55
C TYR A 28 8.45 -6.18 2.14
N SER A 29 7.64 -5.54 1.30
CA SER A 29 6.62 -4.61 1.78
C SER A 29 5.57 -5.30 2.67
N SER A 30 5.26 -6.57 2.39
CA SER A 30 4.29 -7.33 3.18
C SER A 30 4.77 -7.54 4.61
N PHE A 31 6.08 -7.69 4.85
CA PHE A 31 6.65 -7.73 6.20
C PHE A 31 6.47 -6.42 6.97
N VAL A 32 6.54 -5.28 6.28
CA VAL A 32 6.27 -3.97 6.90
C VAL A 32 4.77 -3.85 7.23
N HIS A 33 3.87 -4.24 6.32
CA HIS A 33 2.44 -4.20 6.61
C HIS A 33 2.01 -5.21 7.69
N THR A 34 2.63 -6.39 7.75
CA THR A 34 2.35 -7.36 8.83
C THR A 34 2.83 -6.86 10.19
N SER A 35 3.90 -6.05 10.26
CA SER A 35 4.31 -5.42 11.52
C SER A 35 3.25 -4.44 12.02
N TRP A 36 2.61 -3.66 11.14
CA TRP A 36 1.47 -2.80 11.48
C TRP A 36 0.24 -3.59 11.90
N MET A 37 -0.07 -4.68 11.19
CA MET A 37 -1.21 -5.54 11.52
C MET A 37 -1.02 -6.21 12.89
N LEU A 38 0.16 -6.76 13.17
CA LEU A 38 0.48 -7.33 14.47
C LEU A 38 0.42 -6.31 15.60
N LEU A 39 0.84 -5.07 15.32
CA LEU A 39 0.70 -3.97 16.29
C LEU A 39 -0.76 -3.54 16.48
N GLY A 40 -1.60 -3.56 15.43
CA GLY A 40 -3.05 -3.33 15.57
C GLY A 40 -3.74 -4.44 16.39
N LEU A 41 -3.33 -5.69 16.18
CA LEU A 41 -3.87 -6.86 16.88
C LEU A 41 -3.66 -6.80 18.40
N THR A 42 -2.58 -6.16 18.88
CA THR A 42 -2.37 -6.01 20.33
C THR A 42 -3.40 -5.12 21.00
N TRP A 43 -4.06 -4.24 20.23
CA TRP A 43 -5.03 -3.28 20.74
C TRP A 43 -6.47 -3.75 20.50
N SER A 44 -6.79 -4.15 19.27
CA SER A 44 -8.14 -4.60 18.92
C SER A 44 -8.11 -5.52 17.69
N SER A 45 -8.90 -6.59 17.76
CA SER A 45 -9.15 -7.47 16.62
C SER A 45 -9.87 -6.75 15.47
N VAL A 46 -10.70 -5.74 15.77
CA VAL A 46 -11.43 -4.95 14.77
C VAL A 46 -10.46 -4.11 13.93
N VAL A 47 -9.48 -3.47 14.58
CA VAL A 47 -8.45 -2.68 13.91
C VAL A 47 -7.59 -3.57 13.00
N PHE A 48 -7.24 -4.77 13.47
CA PHE A 48 -6.53 -5.76 12.67
C PHE A 48 -7.31 -6.16 11.40
N VAL A 49 -8.60 -6.53 11.55
CA VAL A 49 -9.44 -6.96 10.43
C VAL A 49 -9.62 -5.82 9.42
N GLY A 50 -9.85 -4.59 9.89
CA GLY A 50 -9.97 -3.42 9.03
C GLY A 50 -8.68 -3.16 8.24
N TYR A 51 -7.53 -3.19 8.90
CA TYR A 51 -6.23 -3.03 8.23
C TYR A 51 -6.00 -4.14 7.20
N PHE A 52 -6.28 -5.40 7.55
CA PHE A 52 -6.10 -6.55 6.67
C PHE A 52 -6.98 -6.46 5.41
N ALA A 53 -8.22 -5.99 5.54
CA ALA A 53 -9.12 -5.79 4.40
C ALA A 53 -8.57 -4.73 3.43
N VAL A 54 -8.12 -3.58 3.94
CA VAL A 54 -7.53 -2.50 3.14
C VAL A 54 -6.25 -3.00 2.44
N TYR A 55 -5.38 -3.69 3.18
CA TYR A 55 -4.14 -4.22 2.63
C TYR A 55 -4.39 -5.26 1.53
N SER A 56 -5.30 -6.21 1.76
CA SER A 56 -5.65 -7.24 0.77
C SER A 56 -6.20 -6.65 -0.53
N LEU A 57 -7.05 -5.62 -0.42
CA LEU A 57 -7.57 -4.90 -1.58
C LEU A 57 -6.43 -4.21 -2.36
N SER A 58 -5.52 -3.54 -1.65
CA SER A 58 -4.40 -2.82 -2.28
C SER A 58 -3.44 -3.74 -3.04
N VAL A 59 -3.08 -4.89 -2.45
CA VAL A 59 -2.23 -5.91 -3.07
C VAL A 59 -2.93 -6.55 -4.26
N GLY A 60 -4.22 -6.85 -4.14
CA GLY A 60 -5.03 -7.40 -5.24
C GLY A 60 -5.06 -6.49 -6.46
N LEU A 61 -5.34 -5.19 -6.26
CA LEU A 61 -5.32 -4.20 -7.34
C LEU A 61 -3.93 -4.05 -7.97
N PHE A 62 -2.88 -4.06 -7.15
CA PHE A 62 -1.50 -3.93 -7.63
C PHE A 62 -1.10 -5.08 -8.55
N PHE A 63 -1.31 -6.33 -8.11
CA PHE A 63 -0.96 -7.50 -8.91
C PHE A 63 -1.88 -7.70 -10.11
N TYR A 64 -3.16 -7.35 -9.99
CA TYR A 64 -4.08 -7.35 -11.12
C TYR A 64 -3.59 -6.41 -12.22
N GLY A 65 -3.21 -5.18 -11.87
CA GLY A 65 -2.61 -4.23 -12.81
C GLY A 65 -1.31 -4.75 -13.44
N CYS A 66 -0.40 -5.31 -12.63
CA CYS A 66 0.87 -5.88 -13.13
C CYS A 66 0.65 -7.08 -14.06
N SER A 67 -0.31 -7.97 -13.76
CA SER A 67 -0.64 -9.12 -14.62
C SER A 67 -1.20 -8.67 -15.96
N LEU A 68 -2.01 -7.62 -16.00
CA LEU A 68 -2.56 -7.08 -17.24
C LEU A 68 -1.47 -6.45 -18.10
N MET A 69 -0.49 -5.76 -17.49
CA MET A 69 0.68 -5.23 -18.20
C MET A 69 1.55 -6.33 -18.83
N ASN A 70 1.64 -7.50 -18.21
CA ASN A 70 2.48 -8.60 -18.70
C ASN A 70 1.79 -9.45 -19.79
N LYS A 71 0.44 -9.48 -19.81
CA LYS A 71 -0.35 -10.26 -20.78
C LYS A 71 -0.72 -9.48 -22.05
N MET A 72 -0.85 -8.16 -21.97
CA MET A 72 -1.07 -7.32 -23.15
C MET A 72 0.26 -6.72 -23.57
N SER A 73 0.78 -7.13 -24.74
CA SER A 73 2.07 -6.70 -25.28
C SER A 73 2.23 -5.18 -25.45
N MET A 74 1.17 -4.39 -25.34
CA MET A 74 1.22 -2.96 -25.09
C MET A 74 -0.11 -2.51 -24.46
N GLY A 75 -0.02 -1.64 -23.45
CA GLY A 75 -0.89 -0.48 -23.38
C GLY A 75 -2.40 -0.66 -23.30
N SER A 76 -2.95 -1.58 -22.48
CA SER A 76 -4.30 -1.29 -21.97
C SER A 76 -4.19 -0.19 -20.91
N GLN A 77 -4.73 0.99 -21.21
CA GLN A 77 -4.73 2.16 -20.34
C GLN A 77 -5.25 1.84 -18.92
N LEU A 78 -6.22 0.91 -18.83
CA LEU A 78 -6.78 0.37 -17.59
C LEU A 78 -5.73 -0.33 -16.70
N SER A 79 -4.75 -1.01 -17.29
CA SER A 79 -3.71 -1.78 -16.56
C SER A 79 -2.69 -0.88 -15.86
N SER A 80 -2.29 0.22 -16.52
CA SER A 80 -1.36 1.21 -15.96
C SER A 80 -1.99 2.00 -14.80
N ALA A 81 -3.27 2.34 -14.91
CA ALA A 81 -4.00 3.03 -13.86
C ALA A 81 -4.28 2.11 -12.66
N ALA A 82 -4.73 0.87 -12.88
CA ALA A 82 -5.00 -0.07 -11.79
C ALA A 82 -3.72 -0.43 -11.00
N SER A 83 -2.59 -0.65 -11.69
CA SER A 83 -1.30 -0.91 -11.04
C SER A 83 -0.78 0.33 -10.29
N GLY A 84 -0.83 1.51 -10.91
CA GLY A 84 -0.50 2.79 -10.28
C GLY A 84 -1.34 3.07 -9.03
N MET A 85 -2.63 2.72 -9.05
CA MET A 85 -3.53 2.94 -7.91
C MET A 85 -3.28 1.95 -6.77
N GLY A 86 -3.08 0.67 -7.08
CA GLY A 86 -2.67 -0.31 -6.06
C GLY A 86 -1.37 0.11 -5.36
N LEU A 87 -0.40 0.62 -6.12
CA LEU A 87 0.84 1.19 -5.56
C LEU A 87 0.59 2.38 -4.65
N LEU A 88 -0.20 3.35 -5.07
CA LEU A 88 -0.47 4.56 -4.27
C LEU A 88 -1.19 4.23 -2.96
N MET A 89 -2.06 3.23 -2.97
CA MET A 89 -2.68 2.69 -1.75
C MET A 89 -1.65 2.01 -0.83
N LEU A 90 -0.72 1.22 -1.38
CA LEU A 90 0.36 0.57 -0.63
C LEU A 90 1.37 1.57 -0.04
N MET A 91 1.64 2.68 -0.74
CA MET A 91 2.50 3.77 -0.26
C MET A 91 1.97 4.40 1.02
N GLY A 92 0.65 4.34 1.27
CA GLY A 92 0.02 5.01 2.40
C GLY A 92 0.15 6.52 2.31
N MET A 93 -0.10 7.10 1.13
CA MET A 93 -0.15 8.54 0.97
C MET A 93 -1.45 9.12 1.58
N PRO A 94 -1.44 10.39 2.07
CA PRO A 94 -2.55 11.00 2.80
C PRO A 94 -3.96 10.88 2.18
N PRO A 95 -4.17 10.89 0.85
CA PRO A 95 -5.51 10.75 0.28
C PRO A 95 -6.03 9.30 0.20
N PHE A 96 -5.22 8.29 0.52
CA PHE A 96 -5.58 6.88 0.32
C PHE A 96 -5.84 6.11 1.62
N LEU A 97 -6.71 5.10 1.53
CA LEU A 97 -7.09 4.23 2.65
C LEU A 97 -5.91 3.62 3.43
N GLY A 98 -4.82 3.29 2.74
CA GLY A 98 -3.62 2.71 3.38
C GLY A 98 -2.97 3.65 4.40
N PHE A 99 -3.09 4.97 4.22
CA PHE A 99 -2.64 5.95 5.21
C PHE A 99 -3.55 5.95 6.43
N LEU A 100 -4.86 6.00 6.20
CA LEU A 100 -5.87 6.01 7.27
C LEU A 100 -5.72 4.78 8.19
N ALA A 101 -5.48 3.60 7.61
CA ALA A 101 -5.26 2.38 8.39
C ALA A 101 -4.00 2.46 9.28
N LYS A 102 -2.91 3.06 8.81
CA LYS A 102 -1.69 3.29 9.62
C LYS A 102 -1.93 4.33 10.71
N VAL A 103 -2.65 5.42 10.41
CA VAL A 103 -3.01 6.46 11.39
C VAL A 103 -3.91 5.88 12.48
N LEU A 104 -4.88 5.03 12.13
CA LEU A 104 -5.75 4.35 13.10
C LEU A 104 -4.92 3.54 14.09
N VAL A 105 -4.01 2.71 13.59
CA VAL A 105 -3.11 1.91 14.44
C VAL A 105 -2.21 2.82 15.29
N PHE A 106 -1.74 3.94 14.73
CA PHE A 106 -0.92 4.92 15.46
C PHE A 106 -1.66 5.57 16.61
N LEU A 107 -2.88 6.08 16.39
CA LEU A 107 -3.71 6.73 17.40
C LEU A 107 -4.07 5.77 18.54
N MET A 108 -4.33 4.51 18.21
CA MET A 108 -4.65 3.48 19.21
C MET A 108 -3.41 2.99 19.95
N SER A 109 -2.22 3.12 19.36
CA SER A 109 -1.02 2.59 19.97
C SER A 109 -0.34 3.58 20.92
N GLY A 110 -0.19 3.19 22.19
CA GLY A 110 0.67 3.87 23.16
C GLY A 110 2.10 3.29 23.25
N SER A 111 2.47 2.34 22.40
CA SER A 111 3.73 1.58 22.56
C SER A 111 4.92 2.25 21.85
N PRO A 112 6.13 2.25 22.43
CA PRO A 112 7.34 2.80 21.78
C PRO A 112 7.74 2.04 20.51
N VAL A 113 7.26 0.80 20.34
CA VAL A 113 7.54 -0.04 19.17
C VAL A 113 6.99 0.56 17.87
N ILE A 114 6.03 1.48 17.95
CA ILE A 114 5.49 2.11 16.75
C ILE A 114 6.55 2.89 15.96
N VAL A 115 7.59 3.40 16.62
CA VAL A 115 8.70 4.10 15.94
C VAL A 115 9.36 3.19 14.91
N ALA A 116 9.55 1.91 15.21
CA ALA A 116 10.09 0.94 14.27
C ALA A 116 9.17 0.73 13.06
N CYS A 117 7.85 0.65 13.28
CA CYS A 117 6.86 0.53 12.20
C CYS A 117 6.80 1.79 11.31
N ILE A 118 6.94 2.99 11.91
CA ILE A 118 7.00 4.25 11.17
C ILE A 118 8.27 4.30 10.33
N MET A 119 9.44 4.03 10.92
CA MET A 119 10.71 4.00 10.18
C MET A 119 10.68 2.98 9.04
N GLY A 120 10.16 1.79 9.30
CA GLY A 120 10.00 0.77 8.26
C GLY A 120 9.07 1.22 7.13
N SER A 121 8.02 1.97 7.46
CA SER A 121 7.11 2.55 6.46
C SER A 121 7.77 3.61 5.59
N VAL A 122 8.55 4.50 6.18
CA VAL A 122 9.28 5.56 5.44
C VAL A 122 10.28 4.94 4.47
N ILE A 123 11.01 3.91 4.91
CA ILE A 123 11.93 3.18 4.02
C ILE A 123 11.14 2.47 2.91
N SER A 124 9.99 1.88 3.24
CA SER A 124 9.14 1.23 2.23
C SER A 124 8.59 2.18 1.18
N LEU A 125 8.29 3.42 1.59
CA LEU A 125 7.81 4.46 0.71
C LEU A 125 8.85 4.78 -0.39
N LYS A 126 10.15 4.78 -0.05
CA LYS A 126 11.24 5.10 -1.00
C LYS A 126 11.23 4.15 -2.20
N PHE A 127 11.24 2.84 -1.96
CA PHE A 127 11.26 1.89 -3.08
C PHE A 127 9.97 1.90 -3.90
N TYR A 128 8.83 2.23 -3.28
CA TYR A 128 7.57 2.38 -4.01
C TYR A 128 7.54 3.63 -4.90
N ILE A 129 8.11 4.75 -4.43
CA ILE A 129 8.25 5.97 -5.25
C ILE A 129 9.16 5.71 -6.45
N ASP A 130 10.30 5.03 -6.25
CA ASP A 130 11.22 4.69 -7.34
C ASP A 130 10.51 3.85 -8.43
N PHE A 131 9.72 2.86 -8.01
CA PHE A 131 8.94 2.04 -8.93
C PHE A 131 7.85 2.84 -9.66
N PHE A 132 7.09 3.66 -8.92
CA PHE A 132 6.06 4.52 -9.49
C PHE A 132 6.64 5.51 -10.51
N TYR A 133 7.78 6.14 -10.21
CA TYR A 133 8.47 7.03 -11.13
C TYR A 133 8.83 6.32 -12.44
N SER A 134 9.39 5.10 -12.36
CA SER A 134 9.71 4.31 -13.55
C SER A 134 8.48 3.98 -14.42
N MET A 135 7.34 3.71 -13.77
CA MET A 135 6.06 3.45 -14.44
C MET A 135 5.53 4.71 -15.14
N VAL A 136 5.54 5.86 -14.46
CA VAL A 136 5.10 7.13 -15.01
C VAL A 136 5.97 7.54 -16.19
N MET A 137 7.30 7.47 -16.06
CA MET A 137 8.22 7.82 -17.15
C MET A 137 7.99 6.95 -18.39
N LYS A 138 7.74 5.65 -18.22
CA LYS A 138 7.35 4.77 -19.35
C LYS A 138 6.03 5.17 -19.99
N SER A 139 5.03 5.53 -19.19
CA SER A 139 3.73 5.96 -19.70
C SER A 139 3.80 7.28 -20.47
N LEU A 140 4.68 8.20 -20.09
CA LEU A 140 4.84 9.49 -20.77
C LEU A 140 5.52 9.36 -22.14
N VAL A 141 6.37 8.34 -22.31
CA VAL A 141 6.98 8.02 -23.61
C VAL A 141 5.96 7.44 -24.58
N ASP A 142 4.92 6.76 -24.06
CA ASP A 142 3.86 6.15 -24.86
C ASP A 142 2.76 7.20 -25.16
N LYS A 143 2.66 7.66 -26.42
CA LYS A 143 1.84 8.82 -26.83
C LYS A 143 0.31 8.61 -26.78
N ASN A 144 -0.19 7.61 -26.08
CA ASN A 144 -1.62 7.34 -26.01
C ASN A 144 -2.27 8.24 -24.95
N LYS A 145 -3.16 9.15 -25.39
CA LYS A 145 -3.97 10.00 -24.50
C LYS A 145 -4.75 9.15 -23.51
N VAL A 146 -4.50 9.38 -22.23
CA VAL A 146 -5.11 8.62 -21.15
C VAL A 146 -6.46 9.24 -20.79
N GLU A 147 -7.58 8.56 -21.06
CA GLU A 147 -8.86 8.89 -20.45
C GLU A 147 -8.97 8.23 -19.07
N VAL A 148 -8.36 8.87 -18.07
CA VAL A 148 -8.25 8.33 -16.71
C VAL A 148 -9.55 8.50 -15.87
N LYS A 149 -10.58 9.13 -16.42
CA LYS A 149 -11.71 9.71 -15.64
C LYS A 149 -12.50 8.68 -14.83
N ALA A 150 -12.77 7.50 -15.40
CA ALA A 150 -13.56 6.45 -14.75
C ALA A 150 -12.85 5.80 -13.56
N ILE A 151 -11.53 5.64 -13.63
CA ILE A 151 -10.77 4.94 -12.59
C ILE A 151 -10.47 5.89 -11.42
N TRP A 152 -10.17 7.17 -11.68
CA TRP A 152 -10.10 8.18 -10.61
C TRP A 152 -11.44 8.33 -9.87
N SER A 153 -12.56 8.28 -10.59
CA SER A 153 -13.90 8.26 -9.99
C SER A 153 -14.08 7.08 -9.01
N LEU A 154 -13.70 5.87 -9.44
CA LEU A 154 -13.80 4.65 -8.62
C LEU A 154 -12.88 4.71 -7.39
N VAL A 155 -11.69 5.29 -7.53
CA VAL A 155 -10.76 5.53 -6.42
C VAL A 155 -11.31 6.50 -5.40
N ILE A 156 -11.88 7.63 -5.85
CA ILE A 156 -12.51 8.61 -4.96
C ILE A 156 -13.66 7.93 -4.20
N TYR A 157 -14.48 7.13 -4.88
CA TYR A 157 -15.56 6.39 -4.23
C TYR A 157 -15.07 5.38 -3.19
N MET A 158 -14.03 4.59 -3.51
CA MET A 158 -13.45 3.63 -2.57
C MET A 158 -12.77 4.30 -1.38
N ASN A 159 -12.06 5.42 -1.58
CA ASN A 159 -11.44 6.19 -0.49
C ASN A 159 -12.50 6.81 0.44
N ILE A 160 -13.60 7.34 -0.11
CA ILE A 160 -14.72 7.87 0.69
C ILE A 160 -15.38 6.74 1.49
N MET A 161 -15.69 5.60 0.84
CA MET A 161 -16.36 4.47 1.48
C MET A 161 -15.49 3.82 2.58
N GLY A 162 -14.20 3.61 2.32
CA GLY A 162 -13.29 3.06 3.31
C GLY A 162 -12.96 4.04 4.44
N GLY A 163 -12.92 5.35 4.17
CA GLY A 163 -12.82 6.37 5.21
C GLY A 163 -14.04 6.37 6.13
N ALA A 164 -15.25 6.20 5.58
CA ALA A 164 -16.47 6.06 6.35
C ALA A 164 -16.48 4.79 7.22
N LEU A 165 -16.01 3.65 6.69
CA LEU A 165 -15.88 2.40 7.47
C LEU A 165 -14.91 2.56 8.66
N ILE A 166 -13.82 3.32 8.49
CA ILE A 166 -12.88 3.59 9.58
C ILE A 166 -13.51 4.50 10.64
N LEU A 167 -14.31 5.50 10.26
CA LEU A 167 -15.04 6.32 11.23
C LEU A 167 -16.03 5.51 12.08
N VAL A 168 -16.69 4.51 11.48
CA VAL A 168 -17.58 3.60 12.23
C VAL A 168 -16.82 2.78 13.28
N SER A 169 -15.53 2.50 13.09
CA SER A 169 -14.73 1.76 14.09
C SER A 169 -14.44 2.56 15.38
N PHE A 170 -14.76 3.85 15.41
CA PHE A 170 -14.66 4.71 16.60
C PHE A 170 -15.99 4.86 17.36
N ILE A 171 -17.10 4.35 16.83
CA ILE A 171 -18.45 4.36 17.44
C ILE A 171 -18.72 2.98 18.02
#